data_AF-A0A084WSM9-F1
#
_entry.id   AF-A0A084WSM9-F1
#
_cell.length_a   1.000
_cell.length_b   1.000
_cell.length_c   1.000
_cell.angle_alpha   90.00
_cell.angle_beta   90.00
_cell.angle_gamma   90.00
#
_symmetry.space_group_name_H-M   'P 1'
#
loop_
_entity.id
_entity.type
_entity.pdbx_description
1 polymer ?
#
loop_
_entity_poly.entity_id
_entity_poly.type
_entity_poly.pdbx_seq_one_letter_code
_entity_poly.pdbx_strand_id
1 'polypeptide(L)'
;MVIYCLQIPKPNGTVRNVFFRPLQNTTHSNVYLGEWYQKEADLNRQLMVSFFPSDNSVELVDMKTRKTFLRRTKIDDLCENDFFIGAKLLIFGKQIDIVDYGDAKTRNKKANEQL
;
A
#
# COMPACT_ATOMS: atom_id res chain seq x y z
N MET A 1 -20.21 -15.61 -3.03
CA MET A 1 -20.21 -14.28 -2.36
C MET A 1 -21.37 -14.25 -1.39
N VAL A 2 -21.12 -14.42 -0.09
CA VAL A 2 -22.16 -14.36 0.94
C VAL A 2 -21.70 -13.32 1.95
N ILE A 3 -22.48 -12.25 2.10
CA ILE A 3 -22.30 -11.30 3.18
C ILE A 3 -22.96 -11.94 4.39
N TYR A 4 -22.18 -12.57 5.27
CA TYR A 4 -22.72 -13.03 6.55
C TYR A 4 -22.86 -11.81 7.47
N CYS A 5 -24.08 -11.29 7.56
CA CYS A 5 -24.48 -10.38 8.64
C CYS A 5 -24.77 -11.23 9.87
N LEU A 6 -23.86 -11.25 10.85
CA LEU A 6 -24.16 -11.80 12.17
C LEU A 6 -24.56 -10.65 13.11
N GLN A 7 -25.83 -10.64 13.50
CA GLN A 7 -26.35 -9.77 14.56
C GLN A 7 -25.80 -10.28 15.91
N ILE A 8 -24.89 -9.54 16.53
CA ILE A 8 -24.47 -9.82 17.92
C ILE A 8 -25.26 -8.89 18.85
N PRO A 9 -26.19 -9.41 19.67
CA PRO A 9 -26.91 -8.60 20.63
C PRO A 9 -25.96 -8.17 21.76
N LYS A 10 -26.01 -6.88 22.13
CA LYS A 10 -25.36 -6.36 23.33
C LYS A 10 -26.34 -6.35 24.51
N PRO A 11 -25.87 -6.47 25.75
CA PRO A 11 -26.72 -6.55 26.95
C PRO A 11 -27.57 -5.30 27.21
N ASN A 12 -27.33 -4.20 26.49
CA ASN A 12 -28.05 -2.93 26.58
C ASN A 12 -29.03 -2.67 25.42
N GLY A 13 -29.39 -3.70 24.64
CA GLY A 13 -30.44 -3.61 23.62
C GLY A 13 -30.10 -2.80 22.36
N THR A 14 -28.88 -2.25 22.25
CA THR A 14 -28.47 -1.51 21.05
C THR A 14 -27.86 -2.47 20.02
N VAL A 15 -28.49 -2.57 18.85
CA VAL A 15 -27.90 -3.22 17.66
C VAL A 15 -26.93 -2.25 16.97
N ARG A 16 -25.65 -2.63 16.90
CA ARG A 16 -24.69 -1.96 16.03
C ARG A 16 -24.50 -2.81 14.77
N ASN A 17 -24.69 -2.20 13.61
CA ASN A 17 -24.25 -2.78 12.35
C ASN A 17 -22.73 -2.78 12.33
N VAL A 18 -22.12 -3.91 12.67
CA VAL A 18 -20.69 -4.12 12.46
C VAL A 18 -20.51 -4.55 11.02
N PHE A 19 -20.15 -3.59 10.17
CA PHE A 19 -19.69 -3.88 8.83
C PHE A 19 -18.33 -4.56 8.93
N PHE A 20 -18.32 -5.89 8.97
CA PHE A 20 -17.12 -6.62 8.60
C PHE A 20 -16.91 -6.37 7.11
N ARG A 21 -16.01 -5.45 6.76
CA ARG A 21 -15.48 -5.38 5.39
C ARG A 21 -14.81 -6.73 5.11
N PRO A 22 -15.31 -7.56 4.20
CA PRO A 22 -14.54 -8.71 3.75
C PRO A 22 -13.57 -8.18 2.71
N LEU A 23 -12.28 -8.11 3.04
CA LEU A 23 -11.23 -8.15 2.03
C LEU A 23 -10.09 -9.02 2.54
N GLN A 24 -10.40 -10.29 2.84
CA GLN A 24 -9.41 -11.34 2.64
C GLN A 24 -9.62 -11.91 1.24
N ASN A 25 -9.49 -11.05 0.23
CA ASN A 25 -9.03 -11.55 -1.05
C ASN A 25 -7.50 -11.58 -0.90
N THR A 26 -6.92 -12.76 -0.93
CA THR A 26 -5.48 -13.03 -0.93
C THR A 26 -4.84 -12.50 -2.21
N THR A 27 -4.90 -11.19 -2.42
CA THR A 27 -4.18 -10.51 -3.49
C THR A 27 -2.87 -10.05 -2.85
N HIS A 28 -1.79 -10.78 -3.07
CA HIS A 28 -0.47 -10.48 -2.48
C HIS A 28 -0.04 -9.06 -2.85
N SER A 29 -0.25 -8.08 -1.97
CA SER A 29 0.22 -6.70 -2.17
C SER A 29 1.52 -6.50 -1.42
N ASN A 30 2.51 -5.91 -2.10
CA ASN A 30 3.77 -5.54 -1.50
C ASN A 30 3.70 -4.08 -1.09
N VAL A 31 4.07 -3.78 0.16
CA VAL A 31 4.07 -2.42 0.68
C VAL A 31 5.50 -1.98 0.94
N TYR A 32 5.84 -0.80 0.45
CA TYR A 32 7.13 -0.16 0.61
C TYR A 32 6.96 1.23 1.23
N LEU A 33 8.01 1.67 1.92
CA LEU A 33 8.17 3.03 2.39
C LEU A 33 9.02 3.78 1.37
N GLY A 34 8.45 4.84 0.80
CA GLY A 34 9.13 5.71 -0.14
C GLY A 34 9.26 7.13 0.41
N GLU A 35 10.30 7.83 0.00
CA GLU A 35 10.50 9.25 0.26
C GLU A 35 10.47 10.02 -1.06
N TRP A 36 9.68 11.08 -1.09
CA TRP A 36 9.61 12.01 -2.21
C TRP A 36 10.16 13.35 -1.78
N TYR A 37 11.32 13.72 -2.33
CA TYR A 37 11.91 15.05 -2.13
C TYR A 37 11.27 16.07 -3.08
N GLN A 38 10.62 17.07 -2.50
CA GLN A 38 10.06 18.20 -3.22
C GLN A 38 11.07 19.34 -3.27
N LYS A 39 11.78 19.45 -4.39
CA LYS A 39 12.79 20.50 -4.61
C LYS A 39 12.22 21.92 -4.42
N GLU A 40 10.98 22.16 -4.82
CA GLU A 40 10.33 23.48 -4.69
C GLU A 40 10.07 23.89 -3.24
N ALA A 41 9.85 22.92 -2.36
CA ALA A 41 9.52 23.14 -0.95
C ALA A 41 10.67 22.78 0.00
N ASP A 42 11.80 22.31 -0.55
CA ASP A 42 12.94 21.72 0.18
C ASP A 42 12.50 20.75 1.28
N LEU A 43 11.59 19.82 0.93
CA LEU A 43 10.92 18.95 1.89
C LEU A 43 10.89 17.49 1.45
N ASN A 44 11.33 16.58 2.31
CA ASN A 44 11.10 15.14 2.17
C ASN A 44 9.70 14.77 2.68
N ARG A 45 8.89 14.16 1.82
CA ARG A 45 7.62 13.54 2.23
C ARG A 45 7.71 12.03 2.21
N GLN A 46 7.27 11.42 3.30
CA GLN A 46 7.14 9.97 3.41
C GLN A 46 5.81 9.51 2.82
N LEU A 47 5.91 8.61 1.84
CA LEU A 47 4.82 8.02 1.11
C LEU A 47 4.83 6.51 1.33
N MET A 48 3.68 5.95 1.64
CA MET A 48 3.44 4.51 1.62
C MET A 48 3.12 4.11 0.19
N VAL A 49 3.96 3.24 -0.38
CA VAL A 49 3.87 2.75 -1.75
C VAL A 49 3.32 1.33 -1.72
N SER A 50 2.08 1.15 -2.16
CA SER A 50 1.44 -0.16 -2.24
C SER A 50 1.45 -0.64 -3.69
N PHE A 51 2.15 -1.74 -3.96
CA PHE A 51 2.22 -2.36 -5.27
C PHE A 51 1.40 -3.65 -5.31
N PHE A 52 0.60 -3.80 -6.37
CA PHE A 52 -0.25 -4.95 -6.61
C PHE A 52 0.23 -5.71 -7.85
N PRO A 53 1.02 -6.79 -7.70
CA PRO A 53 1.51 -7.59 -8.82
C PRO A 53 0.39 -8.25 -9.65
N SER A 54 -0.80 -8.43 -9.07
CA SER A 54 -1.95 -9.02 -9.77
C SER A 54 -2.39 -8.26 -11.01
N ASP A 55 -2.23 -6.95 -11.02
CA ASP A 55 -2.72 -6.06 -12.07
C ASP A 55 -1.76 -4.93 -12.39
N ASN A 56 -0.52 -5.05 -11.93
CA ASN A 56 0.57 -4.10 -12.09
C ASN A 56 0.18 -2.67 -11.69
N SER A 57 -0.55 -2.55 -10.58
CA SER A 57 -1.04 -1.27 -10.10
C SER A 57 -0.29 -0.78 -8.86
N VAL A 58 -0.15 0.54 -8.77
CA VAL A 58 0.52 1.24 -7.67
C VAL A 58 -0.46 2.21 -7.02
N GLU A 59 -0.43 2.26 -5.69
CA GLU A 59 -1.11 3.26 -4.88
C GLU A 59 -0.10 3.98 -3.99
N LEU A 60 -0.21 5.30 -3.88
CA LEU A 60 0.64 6.13 -3.03
C LEU A 60 -0.22 6.84 -1.99
N VAL A 61 0.15 6.71 -0.72
CA VAL A 61 -0.53 7.37 0.39
C VAL A 61 0.49 8.16 1.21
N ASP A 62 0.21 9.45 1.43
CA ASP A 62 1.06 10.28 2.29
C ASP A 62 0.91 9.82 3.74
N MET A 63 2.03 9.43 4.37
CA MET A 63 1.99 8.90 5.74
C MET A 63 1.67 9.97 6.79
N LYS A 64 2.08 11.21 6.55
CA LYS A 64 1.91 12.34 7.47
C LYS A 64 0.45 12.80 7.50
N THR A 65 -0.18 12.89 6.34
CA THR A 65 -1.56 13.38 6.20
C THR A 65 -2.59 12.27 6.09
N ARG A 66 -2.15 11.01 5.88
CA ARG A 66 -3.00 9.85 5.59
C ARG A 66 -3.91 10.04 4.37
N LYS A 67 -3.57 10.98 3.49
CA LYS A 67 -4.30 11.24 2.25
C LYS A 67 -3.70 10.43 1.12
N THR A 68 -4.56 9.85 0.29
CA THR A 68 -4.16 9.21 -0.96
C THR A 68 -3.57 10.26 -1.88
N PHE A 69 -2.30 10.11 -2.20
CA PHE A 69 -1.58 10.97 -3.12
C PHE A 69 -1.82 10.52 -4.57
N LEU A 70 -1.69 9.22 -4.81
CA LEU A 70 -2.00 8.59 -6.08
C LEU A 70 -2.93 7.42 -5.79
N ARG A 71 -4.15 7.49 -6.34
CA ARG A 71 -5.08 6.36 -6.29
C ARG A 71 -4.51 5.21 -7.11
N ARG A 72 -4.85 3.97 -6.74
CA ARG A 72 -4.50 2.75 -7.47
C ARG A 72 -4.58 2.95 -9.00
N THR A 73 -3.41 3.02 -9.62
CA THR A 73 -3.23 3.27 -11.05
C THR A 73 -2.32 2.20 -11.62
N LYS A 74 -2.68 1.66 -12.78
CA LYS A 74 -1.83 0.70 -13.49
C LYS A 74 -0.66 1.43 -14.14
N ILE A 75 0.53 0.89 -13.98
CA ILE A 75 1.75 1.42 -14.59
C ILE A 75 2.44 0.24 -15.26
N ASP A 76 2.28 0.11 -16.57
CA ASP A 76 2.81 -1.03 -17.33
C ASP A 76 4.35 -1.05 -17.37
N ASP A 77 4.98 0.13 -17.24
CA ASP A 77 6.44 0.30 -17.27
C ASP A 77 7.15 -0.06 -15.96
N LEU A 78 6.42 -0.34 -14.87
CA LEU A 78 7.01 -0.71 -13.58
C LEU A 78 6.79 -2.19 -13.30
N CYS A 79 7.86 -2.92 -13.07
CA CYS A 79 7.81 -4.34 -12.71
C CYS A 79 8.03 -4.53 -11.21
N GLU A 80 7.58 -5.67 -10.69
CA GLU A 80 7.80 -6.02 -9.27
C GLU A 80 9.30 -6.01 -8.87
N ASN A 81 10.19 -6.27 -9.83
CA ASN A 81 11.64 -6.28 -9.66
C ASN A 81 12.24 -4.88 -9.46
N ASP A 82 11.56 -3.82 -9.90
CA ASP A 82 12.03 -2.45 -9.74
C ASP A 82 11.82 -1.94 -8.29
N PHE A 83 10.96 -2.62 -7.53
CA PHE A 83 10.68 -2.29 -6.14
C PHE A 83 11.65 -3.02 -5.19
N PHE A 84 12.80 -2.40 -4.95
CA PHE A 84 13.79 -2.83 -3.96
C PHE A 84 14.26 -1.66 -3.09
N ILE A 85 14.88 -1.95 -1.94
CA ILE A 85 15.39 -0.92 -1.04
C ILE A 85 16.55 -0.16 -1.70
N GLY A 86 16.45 1.16 -1.75
CA GLY A 86 17.38 2.03 -2.47
C GLY A 86 16.99 2.31 -3.91
N ALA A 87 15.90 1.71 -4.43
CA ALA A 87 15.39 2.01 -5.76
C ALA A 87 14.89 3.45 -5.86
N LYS A 88 15.02 4.05 -7.05
CA LYS A 88 14.51 5.39 -7.37
C LYS A 88 13.49 5.27 -8.49
N LEU A 89 12.22 5.38 -8.15
CA LEU A 89 11.12 5.18 -9.09
C LEU A 89 10.57 6.52 -9.57
N LEU A 90 10.43 6.68 -10.88
CA LEU A 90 9.81 7.86 -11.48
C LEU A 90 8.32 7.59 -11.72
N ILE A 91 7.48 8.00 -10.77
CA ILE A 91 6.02 7.80 -10.85
C ILE A 91 5.35 9.14 -11.15
N PHE A 92 4.71 9.28 -12.31
CA PHE A 92 4.05 10.53 -12.76
C PHE A 92 4.94 11.78 -12.66
N GLY A 93 6.20 11.67 -13.07
CA GLY A 93 7.17 12.76 -13.02
C GLY A 93 7.71 13.09 -11.62
N LYS A 94 7.42 12.25 -10.62
CA LYS A 94 7.92 12.39 -9.26
C LYS A 94 8.88 11.26 -8.97
N GLN A 95 10.09 11.62 -8.56
CA GLN A 95 11.11 10.67 -8.17
C GLN A 95 10.87 10.26 -6.71
N ILE A 96 10.51 9.00 -6.50
CA ILE A 96 10.25 8.41 -5.18
C ILE A 96 11.39 7.44 -4.90
N ASP A 97 12.12 7.72 -3.82
CA ASP A 97 13.21 6.88 -3.34
C ASP A 97 12.66 5.85 -2.35
N ILE A 98 12.78 4.56 -2.64
CA ILE A 98 12.33 3.48 -1.75
C ILE A 98 13.35 3.31 -0.62
N VAL A 99 12.93 3.59 0.61
CA VAL A 99 13.83 3.62 1.79
C VAL A 99 13.72 2.36 2.66
N ASP A 100 12.53 1.76 2.79
CA ASP A 100 12.33 0.53 3.55
C ASP A 100 11.07 -0.21 3.08
N TYR A 101 10.79 -1.37 3.66
CA TYR A 101 9.53 -2.08 3.50
C TYR A 101 8.46 -1.49 4.43
N GLY A 102 7.24 -1.36 3.93
CA GLY A 102 6.10 -0.86 4.72
C GLY A 102 5.38 -1.95 5.53
N ASP A 103 5.68 -3.23 5.28
CA ASP A 103 5.14 -4.36 6.03
C ASP A 103 6.20 -5.47 6.22
N ALA A 104 6.22 -6.06 7.42
CA ALA A 104 7.08 -7.21 7.74
C ALA A 104 6.76 -8.41 6.84
N LYS A 105 5.50 -8.55 6.39
CA LYS A 105 5.11 -9.61 5.44
C LYS A 105 5.81 -9.46 4.10
N THR A 106 5.84 -8.24 3.57
CA THR A 106 6.52 -7.93 2.30
C THR A 106 8.02 -8.19 2.44
N ARG A 107 8.64 -7.75 3.55
CA ARG A 107 10.05 -8.03 3.84
C ARG A 107 10.35 -9.53 3.84
N ASN A 108 9.55 -10.33 4.56
CA ASN A 108 9.75 -11.78 4.66
C ASN A 108 9.55 -12.48 3.30
N LYS A 109 8.56 -12.04 2.51
CA LYS A 109 8.33 -12.58 1.17
C LYS A 109 9.52 -12.30 0.25
N LYS A 110 9.95 -11.03 0.18
CA LYS A 110 11.07 -10.62 -0.68
C LYS A 110 12.40 -11.24 -0.26
N ALA A 111 12.64 -11.38 1.05
CA ALA A 111 13.82 -12.07 1.57
C ALA A 111 13.85 -13.55 1.18
N ASN A 112 12.69 -14.23 1.14
CA ASN A 112 12.60 -15.63 0.74
C ASN A 112 12.70 -15.84 -0.79
N GLU A 113 12.45 -14.79 -1.57
CA GLU A 113 12.49 -14.80 -3.04
C GLU A 113 13.91 -14.52 -3.59
N GLN A 114 14.84 -14.11 -2.73
CA GLN A 114 16.24 -13.84 -3.05
C GLN A 114 17.21 -14.99 -2.69
N LEU A 115 16.68 -16.18 -2.41
CA LEU A 115 17.45 -17.42 -2.13
C LEU A 115 17.30 -18.44 -3.26
#